data_AF-A0A924RVG5-F1
#
_entry.id   AF-A0A924RVG5-F1
#
_cell.length_a   1.000
_cell.length_b   1.000
_cell.length_c   1.000
_cell.angle_alpha   90.00
_cell.angle_beta   90.00
_cell.angle_gamma   90.00
#
_symmetry.space_group_name_H-M   'P 1'
#
loop_
_entity.id
_entity.type
_entity.pdbx_description
1 polymer ?
#
loop_
_entity_poly.entity_id
_entity_poly.type
_entity_poly.pdbx_seq_one_letter_code
_entity_poly.pdbx_strand_id
1 'polypeptide(L)'
;MNKLLPNNLSQLPLKIKNHYIATSVFVSDNMDNNFREKQRNSYLTMRMVYDFGVACLILAMAAAMFFAEKLNIPQIVEKDIMLRYIFGAVCLLYGGFRLYRGIKRDY
;
A
#
# COMPACT_ATOMS: atom_id res chain seq x y z
N MET A 1 -35.71 -34.33 12.07
CA MET A 1 -36.58 -33.25 11.56
C MET A 1 -35.90 -32.60 10.36
N ASN A 2 -36.08 -33.17 9.16
CA ASN A 2 -35.62 -32.58 7.90
C ASN A 2 -36.64 -31.54 7.46
N LYS A 3 -36.34 -30.25 7.68
CA LYS A 3 -37.20 -29.14 7.29
C LYS A 3 -37.03 -28.92 5.78
N LEU A 4 -38.06 -29.29 5.03
CA LEU A 4 -38.16 -29.15 3.58
C LEU A 4 -37.86 -27.70 3.17
N LEU A 5 -36.73 -27.48 2.50
CA LEU A 5 -36.53 -26.26 1.73
C LEU A 5 -37.54 -26.28 0.57
N PRO A 6 -38.43 -25.29 0.41
CA PRO A 6 -39.35 -25.26 -0.71
C PRO A 6 -38.56 -25.14 -2.02
N ASN A 7 -38.75 -26.10 -2.93
CA ASN A 7 -38.06 -26.16 -4.24
C ASN A 7 -38.41 -25.01 -5.20
N ASN A 8 -39.31 -24.10 -4.82
CA ASN A 8 -39.69 -22.94 -5.63
C ASN A 8 -40.12 -21.74 -4.75
N LEU A 9 -39.40 -20.62 -4.88
CA LEU A 9 -39.61 -19.37 -4.14
C LEU A 9 -40.94 -18.66 -4.49
N SER A 10 -41.65 -19.13 -5.53
CA SER A 10 -42.94 -18.57 -5.98
C SER A 10 -44.14 -18.96 -5.11
N GLN A 11 -44.02 -20.03 -4.31
CA GLN A 11 -45.11 -20.61 -3.50
C GLN A 11 -45.23 -19.99 -2.10
N LEU A 12 -44.33 -19.07 -1.73
CA LEU A 12 -44.26 -18.49 -0.40
C LEU A 12 -45.11 -17.21 -0.29
N PRO A 13 -45.72 -16.93 0.88
CA PRO A 13 -46.43 -15.69 1.09
C PRO A 13 -45.48 -14.48 0.89
N LEU A 14 -45.98 -13.45 0.21
CA LEU A 14 -45.23 -12.26 -0.23
C LEU A 14 -44.33 -11.64 0.86
N LYS A 15 -44.79 -11.64 2.11
CA LYS A 15 -44.04 -11.12 3.27
C LYS A 15 -42.75 -11.90 3.55
N ILE A 16 -42.79 -13.22 3.39
CA ILE A 16 -41.63 -14.11 3.62
C ILE A 16 -40.66 -14.05 2.43
N LYS A 17 -41.20 -13.98 1.20
CA LYS A 17 -40.40 -13.84 -0.02
C LYS A 17 -39.56 -12.56 0.00
N ASN A 18 -40.15 -11.41 0.34
CA ASN A 18 -39.41 -10.14 0.41
C ASN A 18 -38.35 -10.15 1.51
N HIS A 19 -38.62 -10.77 2.66
CA HIS A 19 -37.63 -10.89 3.73
C HIS A 19 -36.42 -11.73 3.29
N TYR A 20 -36.65 -12.82 2.54
CA TYR A 20 -35.58 -13.67 2.04
C TYR A 20 -34.73 -12.95 0.97
N ILE A 21 -35.38 -12.29 0.01
CA ILE A 21 -34.70 -11.54 -1.05
C ILE A 21 -33.91 -10.36 -0.47
N ALA A 22 -34.49 -9.62 0.49
CA ALA A 22 -33.78 -8.56 1.19
C ALA A 22 -32.55 -9.13 1.91
N THR A 23 -32.69 -10.21 2.69
CA THR A 23 -31.55 -10.80 3.40
C THR A 23 -30.44 -11.26 2.44
N SER A 24 -30.79 -11.88 1.30
CA SER A 24 -29.78 -12.31 0.32
C SER A 24 -29.11 -11.15 -0.42
N VAL A 25 -29.84 -10.08 -0.74
CA VAL A 25 -29.29 -8.88 -1.38
C VAL A 25 -28.36 -8.14 -0.41
N PHE A 26 -28.80 -7.92 0.83
CA PHE A 26 -27.96 -7.30 1.87
C PHE A 26 -26.70 -8.13 2.18
N VAL A 27 -26.78 -9.47 2.19
CA VAL A 27 -25.61 -10.33 2.37
C VAL A 27 -24.66 -10.25 1.16
N SER A 28 -25.19 -10.21 -0.07
CA SER A 28 -24.37 -10.04 -1.27
C SER A 28 -23.65 -8.68 -1.28
N ASP A 29 -24.39 -7.59 -1.04
CA ASP A 29 -23.81 -6.23 -1.00
C ASP A 29 -22.75 -6.10 0.10
N ASN A 30 -22.98 -6.67 1.28
CA ASN A 30 -21.97 -6.67 2.35
C ASN A 30 -20.73 -7.48 1.95
N MET A 31 -20.90 -8.67 1.36
CA MET A 31 -19.76 -9.48 0.91
C MET A 31 -18.95 -8.74 -0.16
N ASP A 32 -19.60 -8.20 -1.19
CA ASP A 32 -18.95 -7.47 -2.28
C ASP A 32 -18.19 -6.23 -1.78
N ASN A 33 -18.76 -5.48 -0.84
CA ASN A 33 -18.09 -4.33 -0.23
C ASN A 33 -16.87 -4.74 0.59
N ASN A 34 -16.96 -5.80 1.40
CA ASN A 34 -15.84 -6.30 2.19
C ASN A 34 -14.67 -6.79 1.31
N PHE A 35 -14.96 -7.48 0.20
CA PHE A 35 -13.92 -7.92 -0.74
C PHE A 35 -13.23 -6.74 -1.44
N ARG A 36 -14.00 -5.72 -1.83
CA ARG A 36 -13.48 -4.50 -2.47
C ARG A 36 -12.64 -3.66 -1.50
N GLU A 37 -13.05 -3.52 -0.25
CA GLU A 37 -12.27 -2.82 0.77
C GLU A 37 -10.95 -3.54 1.08
N LYS A 38 -10.98 -4.87 1.19
CA LYS A 38 -9.77 -5.66 1.43
C LYS A 38 -8.79 -5.58 0.26
N GLN A 39 -9.29 -5.62 -0.99
CA GLN A 39 -8.44 -5.40 -2.16
C GLN A 39 -7.87 -3.98 -2.21
N ARG A 40 -8.68 -2.97 -1.93
CA ARG A 40 -8.24 -1.56 -1.91
C ARG A 40 -7.15 -1.34 -0.87
N ASN A 41 -7.34 -1.84 0.35
CA ASN A 41 -6.35 -1.69 1.42
C ASN A 41 -5.04 -2.42 1.11
N SER A 42 -5.10 -3.63 0.56
CA SER A 42 -3.90 -4.35 0.12
C SER A 42 -3.17 -3.62 -1.02
N TYR A 43 -3.90 -3.08 -2.00
CA TYR A 43 -3.32 -2.36 -3.12
C TYR A 43 -2.66 -1.04 -2.69
N LEU A 44 -3.31 -0.30 -1.78
CA LEU A 44 -2.76 0.90 -1.17
C LEU A 44 -1.49 0.59 -0.37
N THR A 45 -1.51 -0.48 0.43
CA THR A 45 -0.34 -0.93 1.19
C THR A 45 0.82 -1.29 0.26
N MET A 46 0.55 -2.03 -0.82
CA MET A 46 1.57 -2.44 -1.78
C MET A 46 2.22 -1.25 -2.48
N ARG A 47 1.41 -0.28 -2.94
CA ARG A 47 1.91 0.95 -3.57
C ARG A 47 2.75 1.79 -2.60
N MET A 48 2.34 1.88 -1.34
CA MET A 48 3.10 2.59 -0.31
C MET A 48 4.44 1.92 0.02
N VAL A 49 4.48 0.59 0.15
CA VAL A 49 5.74 -0.13 0.40
C VAL A 49 6.70 0.02 -0.79
N TYR A 50 6.19 0.07 -2.02
CA TYR A 50 7.00 0.37 -3.19
C TYR A 50 7.60 1.78 -3.13
N ASP A 51 6.78 2.79 -2.85
CA ASP A 51 7.25 4.18 -2.71
C ASP A 51 8.28 4.32 -1.58
N PHE A 52 8.09 3.57 -0.48
CA PHE A 52 9.03 3.49 0.63
C PHE A 52 10.33 2.79 0.25
N GLY A 53 10.26 1.67 -0.47
CA GLY A 53 11.42 0.92 -0.94
C GLY A 53 12.28 1.74 -1.90
N VAL A 54 11.66 2.46 -2.83
CA VAL A 54 12.36 3.39 -3.74
C VAL A 54 13.01 4.54 -2.97
N ALA A 55 12.30 5.12 -1.98
CA ALA A 55 12.88 6.17 -1.13
C ALA A 55 14.08 5.66 -0.31
N CYS A 56 13.99 4.44 0.23
CA CYS A 56 15.06 3.81 0.99
C CYS A 56 16.29 3.51 0.12
N LEU A 57 16.09 3.01 -1.11
CA LEU A 57 17.17 2.81 -2.09
C LEU A 57 17.88 4.12 -2.44
N ILE A 58 17.13 5.20 -2.65
CA ILE A 58 17.68 6.54 -2.92
C ILE A 58 18.51 7.03 -1.72
N LEU A 59 18.00 6.86 -0.50
CA LEU A 59 18.73 7.19 0.72
C LEU A 59 20.00 6.36 0.91
N ALA A 60 19.92 5.06 0.65
CA ALA A 60 21.07 4.16 0.73
C ALA A 60 22.15 4.55 -0.28
N MET A 61 21.77 4.96 -1.49
CA MET A 61 22.70 5.45 -2.51
C MET A 61 23.35 6.78 -2.10
N ALA A 62 22.58 7.70 -1.50
CA ALA A 62 23.10 8.96 -0.95
C ALA A 62 24.11 8.72 0.18
N ALA A 63 23.76 7.83 1.11
CA ALA A 63 24.64 7.44 2.21
C ALA A 63 25.90 6.73 1.68
N ALA A 64 25.77 5.86 0.68
CA ALA A 64 26.90 5.23 0.02
C ALA A 64 27.82 6.25 -0.66
N MET A 65 27.29 7.30 -1.30
CA MET A 65 28.10 8.40 -1.86
C MET A 65 28.82 9.22 -0.80
N PHE A 66 28.21 9.40 0.37
CA PHE A 66 28.84 10.07 1.52
C PHE A 66 29.99 9.22 2.09
N PHE A 67 29.76 7.91 2.27
CA PHE A 67 30.78 6.97 2.74
C PHE A 67 31.83 6.62 1.68
N ALA A 68 31.55 6.83 0.39
CA ALA A 68 32.53 6.66 -0.68
C ALA A 68 33.72 7.64 -0.55
N GLU A 69 33.61 8.72 0.25
CA GLU A 69 34.75 9.60 0.54
C GLU A 69 35.77 8.88 1.40
N LYS A 70 35.31 8.06 2.35
CA LYS A 70 36.19 7.21 3.16
C LYS A 70 36.85 6.09 2.35
N LEU A 71 36.20 5.63 1.29
CA LEU A 71 36.73 4.56 0.42
C LEU A 71 37.70 5.06 -0.66
N ASN A 72 37.96 6.37 -0.76
CA ASN A 72 39.00 6.96 -1.63
C ASN A 72 39.00 6.43 -3.08
N ILE A 73 37.83 6.25 -3.69
CA ILE A 73 37.75 5.88 -5.11
C ILE A 73 38.14 7.12 -5.95
N PRO A 74 39.31 7.13 -6.61
CA PRO A 74 39.87 8.34 -7.21
C PRO A 74 38.98 8.93 -8.32
N GLN A 75 38.21 8.09 -9.01
CA GLN A 75 37.30 8.47 -10.11
C GLN A 75 36.07 9.29 -9.66
N ILE A 76 35.73 9.29 -8.36
CA ILE A 76 34.57 10.00 -7.82
C ILE A 76 35.02 11.19 -6.95
N VAL A 77 36.20 11.11 -6.33
CA VAL A 77 36.78 12.17 -5.50
C VAL A 77 37.28 13.35 -6.34
N GLU A 78 37.66 13.12 -7.59
CA GLU A 78 38.09 14.18 -8.51
C GLU A 78 36.92 15.02 -9.07
N LYS A 79 35.68 14.51 -8.95
CA LYS A 79 34.48 15.30 -9.26
C LYS A 79 34.20 16.28 -8.15
N ASP A 80 34.09 17.54 -8.56
CA ASP A 80 33.77 18.74 -7.78
C ASP A 80 33.07 18.44 -6.43
N ILE A 81 33.82 18.59 -5.34
CA ILE A 81 33.43 18.17 -3.99
C ILE A 81 32.13 18.82 -3.53
N MET A 82 31.86 20.04 -4.03
CA MET A 82 30.62 20.78 -3.79
C MET A 82 29.41 20.08 -4.37
N LEU A 83 29.49 19.59 -5.61
CA LEU A 83 28.39 18.87 -6.26
C LEU A 83 28.05 17.60 -5.50
N ARG A 84 29.07 16.86 -5.05
CA ARG A 84 28.88 15.62 -4.32
C ARG A 84 28.20 15.83 -2.96
N TYR A 85 28.63 16.83 -2.20
CA TYR A 85 28.02 17.17 -0.92
C TYR A 85 26.58 17.68 -1.08
N ILE A 86 26.32 18.57 -2.05
CA ILE A 86 24.97 19.09 -2.30
C ILE A 86 24.05 17.97 -2.80
N PHE A 87 24.51 17.13 -3.72
CA PHE A 87 23.71 16.03 -4.25
C PHE A 87 23.41 14.99 -3.16
N GLY A 88 24.40 14.64 -2.35
CA GLY A 88 24.23 13.77 -1.19
C GLY A 88 23.23 14.37 -0.18
N ALA A 89 23.38 15.65 0.15
CA ALA A 89 22.50 16.36 1.07
C ALA A 89 21.05 16.40 0.57
N VAL A 90 20.81 16.81 -0.68
CA VAL A 90 19.47 16.85 -1.28
C VAL A 90 18.86 15.45 -1.34
N CYS A 91 19.65 14.44 -1.72
CA CYS A 91 19.18 13.06 -1.83
C CYS A 91 18.82 12.48 -0.45
N LEU A 92 19.59 12.82 0.59
CA LEU A 92 19.34 12.43 1.98
C LEU A 92 18.11 13.16 2.56
N LEU A 93 17.97 14.48 2.31
CA LEU A 93 16.84 15.28 2.77
C LEU A 93 15.53 14.87 2.08
N TYR A 94 15.56 14.71 0.75
CA TYR A 94 14.39 14.32 -0.06
C TYR A 94 14.01 12.85 0.16
N GLY A 95 15.00 11.95 0.16
CA GLY A 95 14.80 10.54 0.46
C GLY A 95 14.32 10.32 1.89
N GLY A 96 14.88 11.05 2.86
CA GLY A 96 14.47 11.04 4.26
C GLY A 96 13.07 11.58 4.48
N PHE A 97 12.70 12.68 3.82
CA PHE A 97 11.33 13.19 3.88
C PHE A 97 10.32 12.21 3.28
N ARG A 98 10.64 11.57 2.15
CA ARG A 98 9.81 10.51 1.56
C ARG A 98 9.69 9.28 2.47
N LEU A 99 10.78 8.90 3.14
CA LEU A 99 10.82 7.80 4.10
C LEU A 99 9.97 8.11 5.34
N TYR A 100 10.13 9.30 5.93
CA TYR A 100 9.35 9.78 7.07
C TYR A 100 7.85 9.75 6.79
N ARG A 101 7.46 10.18 5.58
CA ARG A 101 6.06 10.15 5.13
C ARG A 101 5.53 8.73 4.92
N GLY A 102 6.39 7.75 4.64
CA GLY A 102 6.01 6.34 4.53
C GLY A 102 5.92 5.60 5.88
N ILE A 103 6.69 6.04 6.89
CA ILE A 103 6.70 5.43 8.24
C ILE A 103 5.51 5.90 9.07
N LYS A 104 5.07 7.15 8.90
CA LYS A 104 3.91 7.69 9.61
C LYS A 104 2.60 7.13 9.04
N ARG A 105 2.39 5.82 9.24
CA ARG A 105 1.12 5.12 9.14
C ARG A 105 0.34 5.41 10.41
N ASP A 106 -0.42 6.50 10.44
CA ASP A 106 -1.63 6.49 11.26
C ASP A 106 -2.67 5.74 10.43
N TYR A 107 -2.75 4.42 10.66
CA TYR A 107 -3.89 3.59 10.25
C TYR A 107 -5.00 3.72 11.28
#